data_AF-A0A2S6PVD1-F1
#
_entry.id   AF-A0A2S6PVD1-F1
#
_cell.length_a   1.000
_cell.length_b   1.000
_cell.length_c   1.000
_cell.angle_alpha   90.00
_cell.angle_beta   90.00
_cell.angle_gamma   90.00
#
_symmetry.space_group_name_H-M   'P 1'
#
loop_
_entity.id
_entity.type
_entity.pdbx_description
1 polymer ?
#
loop_
_entity_poly.entity_id
_entity_poly.type
_entity_poly.pdbx_seq_one_letter_code
_entity_poly.pdbx_strand_id
1 'polypeptide(L)'
;MENPDENTYAPGVEIETLTAFDQAVAAGSLAGHRVQSVDLTDRSDALLATGTRGAVFLGCRMEPRAEAKIRADGAFVFPPVPGLPFDPYRGLLYTPDALYEGLSEGGYAATPDARAYAWFQLTKANGDVFASMLRALHDDAVSDALDEHLVGARVVGVMGGHAMARGSEEYRGAAKLGRDLARSGLTVATGGGPGAMEAANLGAYAAPHSDAMLLKACELLASAPSFSPSVTDWATAAFAVRERWPEGGSSVAVPTWFYGHEPPNAFADHIAKYFANAVREDGLLARSTAGVIFLPGAAGTVQEIFDNATPNYYESRSAPTPMVLVNRAHWTEKLPAWPLLRALAADRPMESRIALVDTVEEAAGALARLTG
;
A
#
# COMPACT_ATOMS: atom_id res chain seq x y z
N MET A 1 16.24 -21.23 39.31
CA MET A 1 14.78 -21.06 39.27
C MET A 1 14.55 -20.21 38.02
N GLU A 2 14.46 -20.87 36.87
CA GLU A 2 14.18 -20.20 35.61
C GLU A 2 12.73 -19.72 35.66
N ASN A 3 12.51 -18.47 35.24
CA ASN A 3 11.21 -17.84 35.27
C ASN A 3 10.37 -18.45 34.13
N PRO A 4 9.28 -19.20 34.39
CA PRO A 4 8.53 -19.92 33.34
C PRO A 4 7.86 -19.00 32.30
N ASP A 5 7.82 -17.70 32.56
CA ASP A 5 7.16 -16.69 31.73
C ASP A 5 8.07 -16.03 30.69
N GLU A 6 9.34 -16.42 30.58
CA GLU A 6 10.30 -15.78 29.66
C GLU A 6 10.16 -16.18 28.19
N ASN A 7 9.16 -17.00 27.82
CA ASN A 7 8.99 -17.52 26.46
C ASN A 7 7.55 -17.40 25.88
N THR A 8 6.69 -16.55 26.43
CA THR A 8 5.25 -16.48 26.06
C THR A 8 4.92 -15.62 24.84
N TYR A 9 5.90 -14.96 24.22
CA TYR A 9 5.70 -14.05 23.09
C TYR A 9 6.70 -14.25 21.95
N ALA A 10 7.17 -15.49 21.71
CA ALA A 10 7.85 -15.77 20.45
C ALA A 10 6.89 -15.43 19.29
N PRO A 11 7.34 -14.71 18.23
CA PRO A 11 6.50 -14.42 17.08
C PRO A 11 5.97 -15.74 16.51
N GLY A 12 4.66 -15.77 16.27
CA GLY A 12 4.03 -16.94 15.68
C GLY A 12 4.43 -17.09 14.21
N VAL A 13 4.19 -18.26 13.63
CA VAL A 13 4.35 -18.46 12.18
C VAL A 13 3.01 -18.14 11.51
N GLU A 14 3.01 -17.08 10.70
CA GLU A 14 1.90 -16.61 9.86
C GLU A 14 1.50 -17.66 8.81
N ILE A 15 0.20 -17.88 8.63
CA ILE A 15 -0.40 -18.76 7.61
C ILE A 15 -1.59 -18.04 6.97
N GLU A 16 -1.41 -17.63 5.73
CA GLU A 16 -2.39 -16.83 4.98
C GLU A 16 -2.94 -17.57 3.75
N THR A 17 -2.41 -18.76 3.47
CA THR A 17 -2.80 -19.56 2.31
C THR A 17 -3.12 -21.00 2.70
N LEU A 18 -4.01 -21.62 1.93
CA LEU A 18 -4.33 -23.05 2.07
C LEU A 18 -3.09 -23.94 1.91
N THR A 19 -2.18 -23.58 0.99
CA THR A 19 -0.94 -24.33 0.78
C THR A 19 -0.05 -24.31 2.02
N ALA A 20 0.16 -23.13 2.63
CA ALA A 20 0.94 -23.00 3.86
C ALA A 20 0.26 -23.74 5.03
N PHE A 21 -1.07 -23.68 5.11
CA PHE A 21 -1.85 -24.43 6.09
C PHE A 21 -1.64 -25.94 5.94
N ASP A 22 -1.77 -26.47 4.72
CA ASP A 22 -1.61 -27.90 4.44
C ASP A 22 -0.19 -28.38 4.75
N GLN A 23 0.83 -27.54 4.51
CA GLN A 23 2.22 -27.81 4.88
C GLN A 23 2.41 -27.84 6.41
N ALA A 24 1.83 -26.88 7.14
CA ALA A 24 1.93 -26.84 8.60
C ALA A 24 1.21 -28.03 9.26
N VAL A 25 0.05 -28.43 8.73
CA VAL A 25 -0.66 -29.64 9.15
C VAL A 25 0.17 -30.89 8.87
N ALA A 26 0.80 -31.00 7.70
CA ALA A 26 1.68 -32.12 7.38
C ALA A 26 2.92 -32.19 8.29
N ALA A 27 3.40 -31.06 8.81
CA ALA A 27 4.47 -31.01 9.80
C ALA A 27 4.03 -31.46 11.22
N GLY A 28 2.73 -31.66 11.44
CA GLY A 28 2.18 -32.39 12.58
C GLY A 28 1.69 -31.54 13.76
N SER A 29 1.79 -30.21 13.71
CA SER A 29 1.20 -29.33 14.74
C SER A 29 0.95 -27.92 14.21
N LEU A 30 -0.18 -27.33 14.63
CA LEU A 30 -0.47 -25.90 14.43
C LEU A 30 -0.14 -25.05 15.67
N ALA A 31 0.47 -25.63 16.72
CA ALA A 31 0.86 -24.87 17.89
C ALA A 31 1.79 -23.70 17.50
N GLY A 32 1.54 -22.51 18.04
CA GLY A 32 2.32 -21.31 17.75
C GLY A 32 2.04 -20.65 16.39
N HIS A 33 1.20 -21.24 15.53
CA HIS A 33 0.84 -20.63 14.24
C HIS A 33 -0.23 -19.55 14.41
N ARG A 34 -0.27 -18.62 13.46
CA ARG A 34 -1.29 -17.57 13.31
C ARG A 34 -1.92 -17.79 11.93
N VAL A 35 -3.15 -18.31 11.90
CA VAL A 35 -3.85 -18.59 10.64
C VAL A 35 -4.81 -17.45 10.37
N GLN A 36 -4.68 -16.80 9.23
CA GLN A 36 -5.35 -15.54 8.96
C GLN A 36 -6.14 -15.61 7.64
N SER A 37 -7.45 -15.35 7.73
CA SER A 37 -8.42 -15.30 6.64
C SER A 37 -8.36 -16.46 5.62
N VAL A 38 -8.08 -17.66 6.10
CA VAL A 38 -8.10 -18.87 5.28
C VAL A 38 -9.48 -19.52 5.36
N ASP A 39 -10.06 -19.91 4.22
CA ASP A 39 -11.26 -20.75 4.20
C ASP A 39 -10.85 -22.21 4.44
N LEU A 40 -11.10 -22.70 5.65
CA LEU A 40 -10.74 -24.04 6.13
C LEU A 40 -11.96 -24.98 6.17
N THR A 41 -13.08 -24.62 5.53
CA THR A 41 -14.29 -25.45 5.51
C THR A 41 -14.03 -26.84 4.91
N ASP A 42 -13.18 -26.93 3.89
CA ASP A 42 -12.73 -28.20 3.27
C ASP A 42 -11.54 -28.86 4.00
N ARG A 43 -11.23 -28.45 5.24
CA ARG A 43 -10.11 -28.96 6.04
C ARG A 43 -10.52 -29.48 7.42
N SER A 44 -11.81 -29.76 7.62
CA SER A 44 -12.36 -30.28 8.88
C SER A 44 -11.60 -31.50 9.40
N ASP A 45 -11.35 -32.51 8.56
CA ASP A 45 -10.65 -33.72 8.98
C ASP A 45 -9.21 -33.43 9.45
N ALA A 46 -8.51 -32.54 8.75
CA ALA A 46 -7.16 -32.10 9.09
C ALA A 46 -7.14 -31.36 10.44
N LEU A 47 -8.08 -30.44 10.64
CA LEU A 47 -8.25 -29.68 11.89
C LEU A 47 -8.63 -30.57 13.08
N LEU A 48 -9.45 -31.59 12.85
CA LEU A 48 -9.82 -32.56 13.88
C LEU A 48 -8.64 -33.47 14.27
N ALA A 49 -7.76 -33.79 13.33
CA ALA A 49 -6.60 -34.67 13.56
C ALA A 49 -5.35 -33.95 14.13
N THR A 50 -5.23 -32.64 13.95
CA THR A 50 -4.00 -31.88 14.27
C THR A 50 -4.13 -31.12 15.59
N GLY A 51 -3.11 -31.15 16.47
CA GLY A 51 -3.15 -30.37 17.71
C GLY A 51 -3.03 -28.86 17.45
N THR A 52 -3.94 -28.06 18.03
CA THR A 52 -4.02 -26.59 17.78
C THR A 52 -3.75 -25.74 19.02
N ARG A 53 -3.23 -26.31 20.10
CA ARG A 53 -2.99 -25.57 21.35
C ARG A 53 -2.08 -24.36 21.13
N GLY A 54 -2.53 -23.17 21.52
CA GLY A 54 -1.77 -21.92 21.37
C GLY A 54 -1.71 -21.38 19.92
N ALA A 55 -2.43 -21.98 18.99
CA ALA A 55 -2.69 -21.39 17.68
C ALA A 55 -3.68 -20.21 17.82
N VAL A 56 -3.62 -19.28 16.87
CA VAL A 56 -4.61 -18.21 16.72
C VAL A 56 -5.20 -18.31 15.32
N PHE A 57 -6.52 -18.27 15.22
CA PHE A 57 -7.26 -18.22 13.96
C PHE A 57 -7.98 -16.88 13.87
N LEU A 58 -7.63 -16.07 12.88
CA LEU A 58 -8.16 -14.74 12.62
C LEU A 58 -9.06 -14.81 11.38
N GLY A 59 -10.37 -14.68 11.55
CA GLY A 59 -11.31 -14.60 10.42
C GLY A 59 -11.42 -15.87 9.57
N CYS A 60 -10.89 -17.01 10.02
CA CYS A 60 -10.91 -18.25 9.25
C CYS A 60 -12.32 -18.86 9.22
N ARG A 61 -12.79 -19.25 8.04
CA ARG A 61 -14.06 -19.96 7.87
C ARG A 61 -13.86 -21.43 8.17
N MET A 62 -14.70 -22.02 9.03
CA MET A 62 -14.58 -23.40 9.49
C MET A 62 -15.97 -24.02 9.65
N GLU A 63 -16.05 -25.34 9.54
CA GLU A 63 -17.26 -26.04 9.97
C GLU A 63 -17.40 -25.99 11.51
N PRO A 64 -18.62 -25.90 12.07
CA PRO A 64 -18.84 -25.74 13.51
C PRO A 64 -18.16 -26.82 14.37
N ARG A 65 -18.10 -28.06 13.86
CA ARG A 65 -17.47 -29.19 14.56
C ARG A 65 -15.96 -29.00 14.68
N ALA A 66 -15.29 -28.55 13.62
CA ALA A 66 -13.86 -28.30 13.62
C ALA A 66 -13.53 -27.10 14.53
N GLU A 67 -14.29 -26.02 14.43
CA GLU A 67 -14.11 -24.83 15.28
C GLU A 67 -14.25 -25.17 16.78
N ALA A 68 -15.30 -25.92 17.15
CA ALA A 68 -15.52 -26.33 18.54
C ALA A 68 -14.35 -27.13 19.10
N LYS A 69 -13.78 -28.04 18.29
CA LYS A 69 -12.60 -28.81 18.66
C LYS A 69 -11.38 -27.90 18.83
N ILE A 70 -11.12 -27.00 17.89
CA ILE A 70 -9.96 -26.09 17.93
C ILE A 70 -9.98 -25.20 19.18
N ARG A 71 -11.16 -24.69 19.55
CA ARG A 71 -11.36 -23.95 20.80
C ARG A 71 -11.12 -24.85 22.02
N ALA A 72 -11.61 -26.09 22.01
CA ALA A 72 -11.39 -27.05 23.10
C ALA A 72 -9.91 -27.42 23.29
N ASP A 73 -9.13 -27.45 22.21
CA ASP A 73 -7.67 -27.65 22.23
C ASP A 73 -6.89 -26.46 22.82
N GLY A 74 -7.55 -25.32 23.08
CA GLY A 74 -6.94 -24.11 23.63
C GLY A 74 -6.35 -23.16 22.59
N ALA A 75 -6.88 -23.14 21.37
CA ALA A 75 -6.59 -22.09 20.39
C ALA A 75 -7.50 -20.87 20.60
N PHE A 76 -7.01 -19.69 20.22
CA PHE A 76 -7.86 -18.50 20.08
C PHE A 76 -8.48 -18.48 18.69
N VAL A 77 -9.79 -18.23 18.61
CA VAL A 77 -10.51 -18.16 17.34
C VAL A 77 -11.36 -16.89 17.31
N PHE A 78 -11.01 -16.00 16.40
CA PHE A 78 -11.77 -14.80 16.05
C PHE A 78 -12.63 -15.12 14.82
N PRO A 79 -13.96 -14.99 14.91
CA PRO A 79 -14.85 -15.41 13.84
C PRO A 79 -14.77 -14.47 12.63
N PRO A 80 -15.06 -14.97 11.41
CA PRO A 80 -15.34 -14.11 10.26
C PRO A 80 -16.49 -13.16 10.58
N VAL A 81 -16.44 -11.94 10.03
CA VAL A 81 -17.50 -10.94 10.24
C VAL A 81 -18.35 -10.83 8.98
N PRO A 82 -19.52 -11.48 8.93
CA PRO A 82 -20.34 -11.53 7.72
C PRO A 82 -20.91 -10.15 7.38
N GLY A 83 -21.08 -9.89 6.08
CA GLY A 83 -21.75 -8.69 5.57
C GLY A 83 -20.87 -7.44 5.48
N LEU A 84 -19.59 -7.51 5.85
CA LEU A 84 -18.64 -6.44 5.58
C LEU A 84 -18.25 -6.42 4.08
N PRO A 85 -18.03 -5.23 3.50
CA PRO A 85 -17.51 -5.08 2.14
C PRO A 85 -15.98 -5.20 2.07
N PHE A 86 -15.32 -5.47 3.19
CA PHE A 86 -13.88 -5.71 3.31
C PHE A 86 -13.66 -6.82 4.33
N ASP A 87 -12.46 -7.39 4.32
CA ASP A 87 -12.05 -8.40 5.28
C ASP A 87 -11.13 -7.77 6.34
N PRO A 88 -11.56 -7.65 7.61
CA PRO A 88 -10.77 -7.02 8.67
C PRO A 88 -9.56 -7.85 9.11
N TYR A 89 -9.47 -9.12 8.69
CA TYR A 89 -8.35 -10.01 9.02
C TYR A 89 -7.56 -10.37 7.77
N ARG A 90 -7.55 -9.53 6.74
CA ARG A 90 -6.86 -9.81 5.48
C ARG A 90 -5.35 -10.00 5.72
N GLY A 91 -4.78 -11.14 5.30
CA GLY A 91 -3.31 -11.35 5.30
C GLY A 91 -2.60 -10.91 4.01
N LEU A 92 -3.31 -10.79 2.89
CA LEU A 92 -2.69 -10.39 1.63
C LEU A 92 -3.10 -8.99 1.20
N LEU A 93 -2.16 -8.19 0.70
CA LEU A 93 -2.48 -6.89 0.11
C LEU A 93 -3.56 -6.99 -0.99
N TYR A 94 -4.29 -5.90 -1.19
CA TYR A 94 -5.28 -5.83 -2.26
C TYR A 94 -4.60 -5.82 -3.63
N THR A 95 -5.28 -6.37 -4.63
CA THR A 95 -4.95 -6.13 -6.05
C THR A 95 -5.98 -5.19 -6.66
N PRO A 96 -5.65 -4.52 -7.78
CA PRO A 96 -6.66 -3.73 -8.50
C PRO A 96 -7.86 -4.58 -8.94
N ASP A 97 -7.65 -5.82 -9.40
CA ASP A 97 -8.74 -6.70 -9.82
C ASP A 97 -9.70 -7.00 -8.64
N ALA A 98 -9.16 -7.21 -7.43
CA ALA A 98 -9.97 -7.43 -6.24
C ALA A 98 -10.73 -6.17 -5.81
N LEU A 99 -10.13 -4.99 -5.89
CA LEU A 99 -10.80 -3.74 -5.51
C LEU A 99 -11.86 -3.30 -6.51
N TYR A 100 -11.69 -3.63 -7.79
CA TYR A 100 -12.57 -3.27 -8.90
C TYR A 100 -13.43 -4.42 -9.41
N GLU A 101 -13.56 -5.52 -8.65
CA GLU A 101 -14.45 -6.62 -9.00
C GLU A 101 -15.89 -6.11 -9.26
N GLY A 102 -16.48 -6.52 -10.39
CA GLY A 102 -17.82 -6.06 -10.80
C GLY A 102 -17.89 -4.71 -11.52
N LEU A 103 -16.74 -4.10 -11.86
CA LEU A 103 -16.67 -2.81 -12.55
C LEU A 103 -17.43 -2.81 -13.89
N SER A 104 -17.30 -3.88 -14.69
CA SER A 104 -17.95 -4.02 -16.01
C SER A 104 -19.46 -4.18 -15.93
N GLU A 105 -19.97 -4.80 -14.87
CA GLU A 105 -21.38 -5.14 -14.71
C GLU A 105 -22.17 -4.03 -14.02
N GLY A 106 -21.61 -3.44 -12.97
CA GLY A 106 -22.30 -2.51 -12.08
C GLY A 106 -21.67 -1.11 -11.98
N GLY A 107 -20.58 -0.86 -12.71
CA GLY A 107 -19.78 0.36 -12.59
C GLY A 107 -19.07 0.46 -11.24
N TYR A 108 -18.39 1.58 -11.00
CA TYR A 108 -17.56 1.75 -9.80
C TYR A 108 -18.34 1.57 -8.49
N ALA A 109 -19.60 2.00 -8.42
CA ALA A 109 -20.40 1.90 -7.21
C ALA A 109 -20.67 0.46 -6.74
N ALA A 110 -20.58 -0.53 -7.63
CA ALA A 110 -20.74 -1.94 -7.30
C ALA A 110 -19.47 -2.59 -6.74
N THR A 111 -18.31 -1.96 -6.93
CA THR A 111 -17.01 -2.53 -6.59
C THR A 111 -16.80 -2.66 -5.08
N PRO A 112 -15.99 -3.62 -4.62
CA PRO A 112 -15.60 -3.74 -3.21
C PRO A 112 -15.06 -2.43 -2.65
N ASP A 113 -14.27 -1.68 -3.44
CA ASP A 113 -13.71 -0.40 -2.99
C ASP A 113 -14.78 0.64 -2.66
N ALA A 114 -15.72 0.86 -3.57
CA ALA A 114 -16.80 1.83 -3.38
C ALA A 114 -17.73 1.42 -2.23
N ARG A 115 -17.98 0.12 -2.06
CA ARG A 115 -18.79 -0.42 -0.97
C ARG A 115 -18.10 -0.24 0.39
N ALA A 116 -16.79 -0.48 0.47
CA ALA A 116 -16.00 -0.22 1.67
C ALA A 116 -15.99 1.27 2.04
N TYR A 117 -15.86 2.15 1.05
CA TYR A 117 -16.00 3.58 1.27
C TYR A 117 -17.39 3.96 1.80
N ALA A 118 -18.46 3.47 1.18
CA ALA A 118 -19.83 3.75 1.63
C ALA A 118 -20.06 3.29 3.07
N TRP A 119 -19.59 2.10 3.44
CA TRP A 119 -19.63 1.60 4.81
C TRP A 119 -18.82 2.48 5.77
N PHE A 120 -17.63 2.93 5.37
CA PHE A 120 -16.81 3.82 6.19
C PHE A 120 -17.51 5.15 6.46
N GLN A 121 -18.13 5.75 5.44
CA GLN A 121 -18.85 7.02 5.59
C GLN A 121 -20.02 6.93 6.57
N LEU A 122 -20.71 5.78 6.60
CA LEU A 122 -21.79 5.53 7.56
C LEU A 122 -21.29 5.31 8.99
N THR A 123 -20.07 4.79 9.15
CA THR A 123 -19.55 4.33 10.45
C THR A 123 -18.47 5.21 11.05
N LYS A 124 -17.90 6.17 10.32
CA LYS A 124 -16.73 6.94 10.80
C LYS A 124 -17.03 7.86 11.98
N ALA A 125 -18.27 8.31 12.12
CA ALA A 125 -18.67 9.29 13.14
C ALA A 125 -19.90 8.85 13.95
N ASN A 126 -20.34 7.60 13.83
CA ASN A 126 -21.53 7.11 14.54
C ASN A 126 -21.23 6.69 16.00
N GLY A 127 -19.97 6.66 16.42
CA GLY A 127 -19.54 6.26 17.76
C GLY A 127 -19.58 4.75 18.03
N ASP A 128 -19.80 3.92 17.00
CA ASP A 128 -19.83 2.47 17.15
C ASP A 128 -18.41 1.91 17.35
N VAL A 129 -18.17 1.39 18.55
CA VAL A 129 -16.90 0.76 18.94
C VAL A 129 -16.63 -0.50 18.11
N PHE A 130 -17.67 -1.22 17.68
CA PHE A 130 -17.47 -2.41 16.86
C PHE A 130 -16.93 -2.03 15.48
N ALA A 131 -17.57 -1.08 14.79
CA ALA A 131 -17.06 -0.57 13.52
C ALA A 131 -15.66 0.06 13.64
N SER A 132 -15.37 0.81 14.70
CA SER A 132 -14.02 1.38 14.87
C SER A 132 -12.95 0.30 15.11
N MET A 133 -13.26 -0.71 15.91
CA MET A 133 -12.41 -1.89 16.12
C MET A 133 -12.14 -2.64 14.82
N LEU A 134 -13.16 -2.86 13.98
CA LEU A 134 -12.98 -3.55 12.69
C LEU A 134 -12.08 -2.79 11.72
N ARG A 135 -12.16 -1.45 11.71
CA ARG A 135 -11.22 -0.63 10.92
C ARG A 135 -9.80 -0.71 11.44
N ALA A 136 -9.63 -0.72 12.76
CA ALA A 136 -8.31 -0.85 13.38
C ALA A 136 -7.68 -2.23 13.10
N LEU A 137 -8.47 -3.31 13.23
CA LEU A 137 -8.02 -4.66 12.88
C LEU A 137 -7.61 -4.75 11.40
N HIS A 138 -8.43 -4.18 10.51
CA HIS A 138 -8.12 -4.12 9.10
C HIS A 138 -6.79 -3.39 8.82
N ASP A 139 -6.64 -2.18 9.35
CA ASP A 139 -5.45 -1.34 9.10
C ASP A 139 -4.17 -1.97 9.69
N ASP A 140 -4.30 -2.70 10.80
CA ASP A 140 -3.23 -3.50 11.39
C ASP A 140 -2.82 -4.65 10.45
N ALA A 141 -3.79 -5.46 10.01
CA ALA A 141 -3.54 -6.58 9.10
C ALA A 141 -2.95 -6.12 7.75
N VAL A 142 -3.40 -4.97 7.21
CA VAL A 142 -2.81 -4.38 6.00
C VAL A 142 -1.38 -3.89 6.25
N SER A 143 -1.06 -3.40 7.43
CA SER A 143 0.30 -2.96 7.77
C SER A 143 1.26 -4.13 7.85
N ASP A 144 0.83 -5.22 8.47
CA ASP A 144 1.59 -6.46 8.58
C ASP A 144 1.87 -7.06 7.19
N ALA A 145 0.82 -7.25 6.39
CA ALA A 145 0.92 -7.71 5.00
C ALA A 145 1.85 -6.82 4.14
N LEU A 146 1.85 -5.50 4.38
CA LEU A 146 2.73 -4.57 3.69
C LEU A 146 4.19 -4.72 4.12
N ASP A 147 4.45 -4.92 5.41
CA ASP A 147 5.80 -5.14 5.93
C ASP A 147 6.39 -6.44 5.37
N GLU A 148 5.61 -7.53 5.37
CA GLU A 148 6.02 -8.81 4.78
C GLU A 148 6.33 -8.68 3.28
N HIS A 149 5.44 -8.01 2.54
CA HIS A 149 5.62 -7.80 1.11
C HIS A 149 6.89 -7.00 0.77
N LEU A 150 7.30 -6.08 1.66
CA LEU A 150 8.45 -5.22 1.45
C LEU A 150 9.77 -5.76 2.02
N VAL A 151 9.77 -6.97 2.61
CA VAL A 151 11.00 -7.59 3.13
C VAL A 151 12.06 -7.66 2.04
N GLY A 152 13.22 -7.05 2.31
CA GLY A 152 14.36 -7.02 1.38
C GLY A 152 14.23 -6.03 0.22
N ALA A 153 13.09 -5.35 0.08
CA ALA A 153 12.89 -4.35 -0.96
C ALA A 153 13.61 -3.04 -0.64
N ARG A 154 14.11 -2.37 -1.68
CA ARG A 154 14.60 -0.98 -1.61
C ARG A 154 13.51 -0.08 -2.15
N VAL A 155 12.79 0.57 -1.24
CA VAL A 155 11.53 1.24 -1.58
C VAL A 155 11.77 2.74 -1.78
N VAL A 156 11.33 3.27 -2.92
CA VAL A 156 11.34 4.71 -3.19
C VAL A 156 9.91 5.24 -3.16
N GLY A 157 9.67 6.20 -2.26
CA GLY A 157 8.39 6.91 -2.20
C GLY A 157 8.32 7.96 -3.31
N VAL A 158 7.22 8.01 -4.06
CA VAL A 158 6.92 9.10 -5.00
C VAL A 158 5.64 9.80 -4.57
N MET A 159 5.80 11.04 -4.11
CA MET A 159 4.74 11.90 -3.63
C MET A 159 4.41 12.96 -4.67
N GLY A 160 3.15 13.38 -4.74
CA GLY A 160 2.71 14.42 -5.67
C GLY A 160 1.19 14.61 -5.68
N GLY A 161 0.73 15.70 -6.28
CA GLY A 161 -0.69 16.03 -6.30
C GLY A 161 -1.55 15.09 -7.14
N HIS A 162 -2.79 14.86 -6.68
CA HIS A 162 -3.83 14.09 -7.37
C HIS A 162 -4.41 14.80 -8.62
N ALA A 163 -4.18 16.10 -8.77
CA ALA A 163 -4.80 16.95 -9.80
C ALA A 163 -4.12 16.89 -11.18
N MET A 164 -3.01 16.15 -11.30
CA MET A 164 -2.31 15.97 -12.58
C MET A 164 -3.19 15.17 -13.55
N ALA A 165 -3.51 15.75 -14.71
CA ALA A 165 -4.41 15.12 -15.67
C ALA A 165 -3.68 14.06 -16.52
N ARG A 166 -4.33 12.93 -16.78
CA ARG A 166 -3.83 11.97 -17.79
C ARG A 166 -3.72 12.67 -19.14
N GLY A 167 -2.66 12.34 -19.88
CA GLY A 167 -2.37 12.92 -21.20
C GLY A 167 -1.48 14.18 -21.17
N SER A 168 -1.25 14.80 -20.01
CA SER A 168 -0.35 15.96 -19.88
C SER A 168 1.13 15.55 -19.99
N GLU A 169 2.01 16.53 -20.25
CA GLU A 169 3.46 16.29 -20.28
C GLU A 169 3.99 15.92 -18.90
N GLU A 170 3.49 16.55 -17.84
CA GLU A 170 3.86 16.25 -16.46
C GLU A 170 3.49 14.82 -16.06
N TYR A 171 2.31 14.34 -16.50
CA TYR A 171 1.91 12.95 -16.30
C TYR A 171 2.86 11.97 -16.99
N ARG A 172 3.23 12.25 -18.24
CA ARG A 172 4.20 11.43 -18.99
C ARG A 172 5.58 11.45 -18.32
N GLY A 173 6.02 12.60 -17.81
CA GLY A 173 7.27 12.75 -17.07
C GLY A 173 7.27 11.92 -15.78
N ALA A 174 6.22 12.01 -14.97
CA ALA A 174 6.07 11.22 -13.76
C ALA A 174 6.02 9.71 -14.05
N ALA A 175 5.38 9.30 -15.14
CA ALA A 175 5.37 7.90 -15.56
C ALA A 175 6.74 7.42 -16.06
N LYS A 176 7.50 8.28 -16.75
CA LYS A 176 8.89 7.97 -17.08
C LYS A 176 9.76 7.82 -15.83
N LEU A 177 9.59 8.69 -14.83
CA LEU A 177 10.29 8.58 -13.55
C LEU A 177 10.01 7.25 -12.85
N GLY A 178 8.74 6.88 -12.67
CA GLY A 178 8.37 5.62 -12.03
C GLY A 178 9.01 4.41 -12.73
N ARG A 179 9.09 4.47 -14.06
CA ARG A 179 9.74 3.44 -14.86
C ARG A 179 11.25 3.37 -14.67
N ASP A 180 11.92 4.52 -14.70
CA ASP A 180 13.36 4.60 -14.53
C ASP A 180 13.78 4.12 -13.13
N LEU A 181 12.99 4.46 -12.10
CA LEU A 181 13.16 3.96 -10.73
C LEU A 181 13.02 2.44 -10.67
N ALA A 182 11.93 1.88 -11.21
CA ALA A 182 11.71 0.44 -11.23
C ALA A 182 12.82 -0.31 -11.98
N ARG A 183 13.25 0.21 -13.14
CA ARG A 183 14.38 -0.37 -13.92
C ARG A 183 15.73 -0.27 -13.22
N SER A 184 15.89 0.64 -12.25
CA SER A 184 17.08 0.72 -11.41
C SER A 184 17.09 -0.30 -10.26
N GLY A 185 16.05 -1.14 -10.14
CA GLY A 185 15.91 -2.15 -9.09
C GLY A 185 15.27 -1.63 -7.79
N LEU A 186 14.57 -0.49 -7.85
CA LEU A 186 13.82 0.05 -6.72
C LEU A 186 12.34 -0.37 -6.80
N THR A 187 11.74 -0.63 -5.65
CA THR A 187 10.28 -0.79 -5.54
C THR A 187 9.65 0.59 -5.43
N VAL A 188 8.86 0.98 -6.44
CA VAL A 188 8.13 2.26 -6.41
C VAL A 188 6.93 2.12 -5.47
N ALA A 189 6.83 3.04 -4.50
CA ALA A 189 5.68 3.17 -3.61
C ALA A 189 5.06 4.57 -3.75
N THR A 190 3.74 4.64 -3.84
CA THR A 190 3.01 5.91 -3.96
C THR A 190 1.84 5.98 -2.99
N GLY A 191 1.23 7.16 -2.89
CA GLY A 191 -0.01 7.33 -2.15
C GLY A 191 -1.25 6.68 -2.78
N GLY A 192 -1.12 6.05 -3.96
CA GLY A 192 -2.14 5.19 -4.55
C GLY A 192 -3.33 5.89 -5.23
N GLY A 193 -3.42 7.22 -5.18
CA GLY A 193 -4.49 7.98 -5.84
C GLY A 193 -4.23 8.26 -7.34
N PRO A 194 -5.06 9.12 -7.97
CA PRO A 194 -4.89 9.55 -9.35
C PRO A 194 -3.69 10.52 -9.52
N GLY A 195 -3.45 10.96 -10.75
CA GLY A 195 -2.46 11.98 -11.07
C GLY A 195 -1.02 11.48 -10.94
N ALA A 196 -0.18 12.20 -10.20
CA ALA A 196 1.25 11.90 -10.11
C ALA A 196 1.54 10.50 -9.53
N MET A 197 0.73 10.09 -8.55
CA MET A 197 0.80 8.77 -7.91
C MET A 197 0.49 7.66 -8.92
N GLU A 198 -0.63 7.78 -9.63
CA GLU A 198 -0.98 6.87 -10.73
C GLU A 198 0.11 6.82 -11.80
N ALA A 199 0.62 7.98 -12.24
CA ALA A 199 1.63 8.05 -13.27
C ALA A 199 2.88 7.27 -12.86
N ALA A 200 3.38 7.45 -11.63
CA ALA A 200 4.54 6.71 -11.13
C ALA A 200 4.29 5.19 -11.07
N ASN A 201 3.12 4.75 -10.61
CA ASN A 201 2.76 3.32 -10.64
C ASN A 201 2.62 2.79 -12.08
N LEU A 202 2.05 3.55 -13.02
CA LEU A 202 2.02 3.21 -14.45
C LEU A 202 3.43 3.04 -15.02
N GLY A 203 4.35 3.91 -14.62
CA GLY A 203 5.76 3.81 -14.97
C GLY A 203 6.38 2.49 -14.54
N ALA A 204 6.19 2.13 -13.27
CA ALA A 204 6.69 0.88 -12.70
C ALA A 204 6.04 -0.34 -13.37
N TYR A 205 4.72 -0.29 -13.61
CA TYR A 205 3.98 -1.29 -14.37
C TYR A 205 4.58 -1.47 -15.78
N ALA A 206 4.94 -0.37 -16.45
CA ALA A 206 5.52 -0.42 -17.79
C ALA A 206 7.01 -0.83 -17.83
N ALA A 207 7.68 -0.99 -16.70
CA ALA A 207 9.12 -1.26 -16.63
C ALA A 207 9.60 -2.50 -17.41
N PRO A 208 8.90 -3.65 -17.36
CA PRO A 208 9.27 -4.85 -18.11
C PRO A 208 9.03 -4.72 -19.62
N HIS A 209 8.18 -3.78 -20.05
CA HIS A 209 7.80 -3.61 -21.44
C HIS A 209 8.74 -2.65 -22.19
N SER A 210 8.49 -2.47 -23.49
CA SER A 210 9.25 -1.57 -24.36
C SER A 210 8.92 -0.09 -24.13
N ASP A 211 9.85 0.81 -24.49
CA ASP A 211 9.67 2.26 -24.31
C ASP A 211 8.44 2.79 -25.05
N ALA A 212 8.19 2.19 -26.22
CA ALA A 212 6.98 2.39 -26.99
C ALA A 212 5.70 2.10 -26.20
N MET A 213 5.67 1.07 -25.34
CA MET A 213 4.47 0.68 -24.59
C MET A 213 3.96 1.84 -23.73
N LEU A 214 4.83 2.43 -22.91
CA LEU A 214 4.44 3.51 -21.99
C LEU A 214 3.82 4.70 -22.72
N LEU A 215 4.38 5.07 -23.88
CA LEU A 215 3.83 6.16 -24.70
C LEU A 215 2.40 5.85 -25.17
N LYS A 216 2.14 4.62 -25.63
CA LYS A 216 0.80 4.19 -26.06
C LYS A 216 -0.16 4.09 -24.87
N ALA A 217 0.31 3.61 -23.71
CA ALA A 217 -0.51 3.57 -22.51
C ALA A 217 -0.97 4.99 -22.10
N CYS A 218 -0.06 5.97 -22.08
CA CYS A 218 -0.40 7.37 -21.81
C CYS A 218 -1.38 7.95 -22.85
N GLU A 219 -1.26 7.58 -24.13
CA GLU A 219 -2.21 7.98 -25.18
C GLU A 219 -3.62 7.40 -24.94
N LEU A 220 -3.72 6.12 -24.58
CA LEU A 220 -5.01 5.49 -24.26
C LEU A 220 -5.66 6.15 -23.03
N LEU A 221 -4.88 6.38 -21.97
CA LEU A 221 -5.36 7.00 -20.73
C LEU A 221 -5.82 8.45 -20.92
N ALA A 222 -5.31 9.16 -21.92
CA ALA A 222 -5.74 10.52 -22.25
C ALA A 222 -7.23 10.59 -22.65
N SER A 223 -7.88 9.47 -22.98
CA SER A 223 -9.33 9.40 -23.21
C SER A 223 -10.15 9.68 -21.94
N ALA A 224 -9.58 9.47 -20.75
CA ALA A 224 -10.19 9.79 -19.47
C ALA A 224 -9.23 10.61 -18.60
N PRO A 225 -9.05 11.93 -18.88
CA PRO A 225 -8.06 12.80 -18.23
C PRO A 225 -8.16 12.88 -16.70
N SER A 226 -9.37 12.69 -16.18
CA SER A 226 -9.72 12.80 -14.76
C SER A 226 -10.72 11.71 -14.37
N PHE A 227 -10.75 11.35 -13.10
CA PHE A 227 -11.76 10.45 -12.52
C PHE A 227 -13.14 11.12 -12.38
N SER A 228 -13.23 12.43 -12.61
CA SER A 228 -14.47 13.18 -12.72
C SER A 228 -14.80 13.45 -14.19
N PRO A 229 -16.07 13.27 -14.63
CA PRO A 229 -17.25 12.98 -13.80
C PRO A 229 -17.49 11.50 -13.50
N SER A 230 -16.69 10.58 -14.04
CA SER A 230 -16.95 9.13 -13.99
C SER A 230 -15.72 8.33 -13.58
N VAL A 231 -15.74 7.81 -12.35
CA VAL A 231 -14.70 6.88 -11.87
C VAL A 231 -14.75 5.58 -12.68
N THR A 232 -15.94 5.15 -13.11
CA THR A 232 -16.11 3.96 -13.94
C THR A 232 -15.32 4.06 -15.23
N ASP A 233 -15.46 5.17 -15.97
CA ASP A 233 -14.78 5.34 -17.26
C ASP A 233 -13.26 5.50 -17.06
N TRP A 234 -12.86 6.21 -16.01
CA TRP A 234 -11.47 6.39 -15.64
C TRP A 234 -10.77 5.07 -15.29
N ALA A 235 -11.42 4.22 -14.49
CA ALA A 235 -10.90 2.90 -14.15
C ALA A 235 -10.92 1.98 -15.37
N THR A 236 -11.99 1.99 -16.17
CA THR A 236 -12.11 1.18 -17.40
C THR A 236 -10.97 1.46 -18.38
N ALA A 237 -10.61 2.73 -18.55
CA ALA A 237 -9.46 3.10 -19.39
C ALA A 237 -8.13 2.51 -18.87
N ALA A 238 -7.93 2.42 -17.55
CA ALA A 238 -6.75 1.81 -16.97
C ALA A 238 -6.75 0.27 -17.12
N PHE A 239 -7.90 -0.37 -16.93
CA PHE A 239 -8.04 -1.81 -17.16
C PHE A 239 -7.86 -2.18 -18.64
N ALA A 240 -8.26 -1.33 -19.58
CA ALA A 240 -7.98 -1.53 -21.00
C ALA A 240 -6.46 -1.52 -21.32
N VAL A 241 -5.66 -0.74 -20.59
CA VAL A 241 -4.19 -0.79 -20.70
C VAL A 241 -3.67 -2.13 -20.17
N ARG A 242 -4.16 -2.56 -18.99
CA ARG A 242 -3.74 -3.83 -18.37
C ARG A 242 -4.10 -5.05 -19.21
N GLU A 243 -5.28 -5.06 -19.82
CA GLU A 243 -5.72 -6.13 -20.71
C GLU A 243 -4.85 -6.21 -21.96
N ARG A 244 -4.49 -5.05 -22.51
CA ARG A 244 -3.65 -4.96 -23.71
C ARG A 244 -2.18 -5.33 -23.47
N TRP A 245 -1.67 -5.04 -22.27
CA TRP A 245 -0.30 -5.37 -21.86
C TRP A 245 -0.32 -6.00 -20.47
N PRO A 246 -0.65 -7.31 -20.36
CA PRO A 246 -0.60 -8.00 -19.08
C PRO A 246 0.85 -8.16 -18.60
N GLU A 247 1.02 -8.58 -17.35
CA GLU A 247 2.34 -8.86 -16.73
C GLU A 247 3.23 -7.62 -16.55
N GLY A 248 2.67 -6.55 -15.98
CA GLY A 248 3.42 -5.36 -15.61
C GLY A 248 4.42 -5.58 -14.47
N GLY A 249 5.30 -4.59 -14.27
CA GLY A 249 6.26 -4.57 -13.18
C GLY A 249 5.62 -4.31 -11.82
N SER A 250 6.28 -4.79 -10.77
CA SER A 250 5.77 -4.66 -9.40
C SER A 250 5.94 -3.25 -8.85
N SER A 251 4.93 -2.78 -8.11
CA SER A 251 4.94 -1.53 -7.35
C SER A 251 3.85 -1.55 -6.29
N VAL A 252 3.98 -0.68 -5.30
CA VAL A 252 3.03 -0.55 -4.18
C VAL A 252 2.27 0.76 -4.27
N ALA A 253 0.99 0.71 -3.91
CA ALA A 253 0.17 1.89 -3.67
C ALA A 253 -0.41 1.85 -2.25
N VAL A 254 -0.40 2.99 -1.56
CA VAL A 254 -0.89 3.12 -0.18
C VAL A 254 -2.05 4.14 -0.09
N PRO A 255 -3.22 3.85 -0.70
CA PRO A 255 -4.37 4.76 -0.69
C PRO A 255 -5.15 4.70 0.62
N THR A 256 -6.19 5.54 0.73
CA THR A 256 -7.07 5.56 1.90
C THR A 256 -8.54 5.78 1.51
N TRP A 257 -9.46 5.21 2.29
CA TRP A 257 -10.88 5.57 2.23
C TRP A 257 -11.20 6.89 2.92
N PHE A 258 -10.27 7.47 3.69
CA PHE A 258 -10.44 8.80 4.30
C PHE A 258 -10.68 9.87 3.22
N TYR A 259 -9.90 9.81 2.15
CA TYR A 259 -10.08 10.60 0.94
C TYR A 259 -10.89 9.87 -0.12
N GLY A 260 -11.82 8.95 0.24
CA GLY A 260 -12.44 8.01 -0.72
C GLY A 260 -13.27 8.59 -1.87
N HIS A 261 -13.25 9.90 -2.07
CA HIS A 261 -13.56 10.53 -3.36
C HIS A 261 -12.44 10.37 -4.41
N GLU A 262 -11.20 10.07 -3.98
CA GLU A 262 -10.07 9.69 -4.82
C GLU A 262 -10.04 8.15 -4.97
N PRO A 263 -10.30 7.62 -6.18
CA PRO A 263 -10.23 6.18 -6.41
C PRO A 263 -8.77 5.68 -6.43
N PRO A 264 -8.52 4.41 -6.03
CA PRO A 264 -7.18 3.83 -6.09
C PRO A 264 -6.77 3.63 -7.54
N ASN A 265 -5.51 3.90 -7.88
CA ASN A 265 -5.03 3.64 -9.23
C ASN A 265 -4.91 2.13 -9.52
N ALA A 266 -5.05 1.78 -10.80
CA ALA A 266 -5.06 0.38 -11.22
C ALA A 266 -3.68 -0.16 -11.63
N PHE A 267 -2.60 0.61 -11.50
CA PHE A 267 -1.28 0.21 -12.02
C PHE A 267 -0.33 -0.31 -10.94
N ALA A 268 -0.65 -0.11 -9.67
CA ALA A 268 0.05 -0.79 -8.60
C ALA A 268 -0.25 -2.29 -8.62
N ASP A 269 0.79 -3.09 -8.41
CA ASP A 269 0.70 -4.54 -8.33
C ASP A 269 0.06 -4.96 -7.00
N HIS A 270 0.46 -4.25 -5.92
CA HIS A 270 -0.08 -4.43 -4.58
C HIS A 270 -0.59 -3.11 -3.99
N ILE A 271 -1.74 -3.18 -3.31
CA ILE A 271 -2.43 -2.03 -2.72
C ILE A 271 -2.64 -2.25 -1.22
N ALA A 272 -2.02 -1.40 -0.41
CA ALA A 272 -2.24 -1.30 1.03
C ALA A 272 -3.22 -0.15 1.30
N LYS A 273 -4.53 -0.42 1.26
CA LYS A 273 -5.56 0.60 1.43
C LYS A 273 -5.99 0.71 2.89
N TYR A 274 -6.03 1.93 3.44
CA TYR A 274 -6.29 2.16 4.87
C TYR A 274 -7.59 2.92 5.14
N PHE A 275 -8.18 2.72 6.31
CA PHE A 275 -9.22 3.60 6.85
C PHE A 275 -8.62 4.83 7.53
N ALA A 276 -7.58 4.65 8.35
CA ALA A 276 -6.93 5.72 9.10
C ALA A 276 -5.84 6.42 8.28
N ASN A 277 -6.09 7.69 7.92
CA ASN A 277 -5.13 8.47 7.12
C ASN A 277 -3.77 8.65 7.79
N ALA A 278 -3.74 8.85 9.12
CA ALA A 278 -2.49 9.05 9.85
C ALA A 278 -1.57 7.83 9.79
N VAL A 279 -2.14 6.62 9.92
CA VAL A 279 -1.39 5.35 9.80
C VAL A 279 -0.86 5.19 8.38
N ARG A 280 -1.69 5.52 7.38
CA ARG A 280 -1.32 5.50 5.96
C ARG A 280 -0.17 6.45 5.61
N GLU A 281 -0.24 7.70 6.05
CA GLU A 281 0.75 8.73 5.73
C GLU A 281 2.12 8.40 6.32
N ASP A 282 2.14 8.13 7.63
CA ASP A 282 3.38 7.75 8.30
C ASP A 282 3.90 6.40 7.78
N GLY A 283 2.99 5.46 7.54
CA GLY A 283 3.32 4.11 7.09
C GLY A 283 4.00 4.06 5.73
N LEU A 284 3.56 4.86 4.76
CA LEU A 284 4.20 4.98 3.45
C LEU A 284 5.61 5.60 3.56
N LEU A 285 5.75 6.67 4.34
CA LEU A 285 7.02 7.37 4.52
C LEU A 285 8.04 6.53 5.31
N ALA A 286 7.59 5.81 6.34
CA ALA A 286 8.41 4.91 7.15
C ALA A 286 9.04 3.78 6.30
N ARG A 287 8.29 3.30 5.31
CA ARG A 287 8.69 2.20 4.44
C ARG A 287 9.46 2.63 3.20
N SER A 288 9.64 3.94 2.97
CA SER A 288 10.40 4.49 1.82
C SER A 288 11.92 4.48 2.07
N THR A 289 12.49 3.28 2.22
CA THR A 289 13.87 3.05 2.70
C THR A 289 14.98 3.52 1.76
N ALA A 290 14.71 3.68 0.46
CA ALA A 290 15.65 4.21 -0.53
C ALA A 290 15.55 5.72 -0.72
N GLY A 291 14.62 6.39 -0.03
CA GLY A 291 14.36 7.82 -0.12
C GLY A 291 13.01 8.17 -0.73
N VAL A 292 12.71 9.47 -0.77
CA VAL A 292 11.42 10.00 -1.22
C VAL A 292 11.64 11.11 -2.26
N ILE A 293 10.85 11.06 -3.33
CA ILE A 293 10.77 12.10 -4.37
C ILE A 293 9.44 12.84 -4.23
N PHE A 294 9.51 14.17 -4.12
CA PHE A 294 8.36 15.05 -3.97
C PHE A 294 8.15 15.86 -5.25
N LEU A 295 7.17 15.44 -6.04
CA LEU A 295 6.67 16.17 -7.21
C LEU A 295 5.79 17.34 -6.78
N PRO A 296 5.55 18.36 -7.64
CA PRO A 296 4.66 19.47 -7.31
C PRO A 296 3.31 19.01 -6.75
N GLY A 297 2.98 19.55 -5.58
CA GLY A 297 1.77 19.23 -4.84
C GLY A 297 1.27 20.40 -4.00
N ALA A 298 0.31 20.14 -3.12
CA ALA A 298 -0.32 21.14 -2.26
C ALA A 298 -0.20 20.72 -0.78
N ALA A 299 -1.24 20.94 0.03
CA ALA A 299 -1.21 20.73 1.48
C ALA A 299 -0.70 19.33 1.89
N GLY A 300 -1.23 18.26 1.27
CA GLY A 300 -0.80 16.89 1.57
C GLY A 300 0.69 16.66 1.30
N THR A 301 1.19 17.04 0.12
CA THR A 301 2.60 16.89 -0.22
C THR A 301 3.52 17.76 0.65
N VAL A 302 3.07 18.95 1.06
CA VAL A 302 3.82 19.78 2.02
C VAL A 302 3.90 19.09 3.38
N GLN A 303 2.82 18.47 3.84
CA GLN A 303 2.82 17.68 5.07
C GLN A 303 3.81 16.52 4.95
N GLU A 304 3.73 15.74 3.86
CA GLU A 304 4.62 14.59 3.61
C GLU A 304 6.12 14.98 3.59
N ILE A 305 6.47 16.17 3.08
CA ILE A 305 7.86 16.68 3.14
C ILE A 305 8.32 16.78 4.59
N PHE A 306 7.52 17.35 5.49
CA PHE A 306 7.93 17.58 6.87
C PHE A 306 7.74 16.35 7.78
N ASP A 307 6.78 15.48 7.46
CA ASP A 307 6.65 14.17 8.08
C ASP A 307 7.87 13.30 7.77
N ASN A 308 8.43 13.39 6.56
CA ASN A 308 9.68 12.70 6.21
C ASN A 308 10.94 13.40 6.76
N ALA A 309 10.96 14.74 6.78
CA ALA A 309 12.08 15.50 7.32
C ALA A 309 12.27 15.27 8.83
N THR A 310 11.19 15.03 9.58
CA THR A 310 11.23 14.92 11.04
C THR A 310 12.06 13.71 11.52
N PRO A 311 11.84 12.47 11.03
CA PRO A 311 12.72 11.36 11.33
C PRO A 311 14.17 11.56 10.87
N ASN A 312 14.38 12.21 9.72
CA ASN A 312 15.71 12.56 9.23
C ASN A 312 16.44 13.57 10.13
N TYR A 313 15.70 14.50 10.72
CA TYR A 313 16.22 15.50 11.65
C TYR A 313 16.63 14.88 12.99
N TYR A 314 15.82 13.95 13.51
CA TYR A 314 16.05 13.28 14.81
C TYR A 314 16.81 11.95 14.71
N GLU A 315 17.13 11.49 13.50
CA GLU A 315 17.73 10.16 13.23
C GLU A 315 16.94 9.00 13.86
N SER A 316 15.60 9.14 13.93
CA SER A 316 14.74 8.18 14.64
C SER A 316 14.47 6.89 13.86
N ARG A 317 14.82 6.87 12.56
CA ARG A 317 14.65 5.72 11.64
C ARG A 317 15.98 5.31 11.00
N SER A 318 17.06 5.31 11.78
CA SER A 318 18.45 5.10 11.34
C SER A 318 19.06 6.31 10.61
N ALA A 319 19.99 6.07 9.69
CA ALA A 319 20.63 7.14 8.92
C ALA A 319 19.58 7.88 8.07
N PRO A 320 19.71 9.21 7.89
CA PRO A 320 18.73 9.96 7.11
C PRO A 320 18.60 9.46 5.68
N THR A 321 17.36 9.25 5.24
CA THR A 321 17.06 8.80 3.88
C THR A 321 17.03 9.97 2.90
N PRO A 322 17.41 9.78 1.62
CA PRO A 322 17.37 10.83 0.62
C PRO A 322 15.99 11.49 0.43
N MET A 323 15.97 12.81 0.24
CA MET A 323 14.78 13.59 -0.12
C MET A 323 15.06 14.42 -1.38
N VAL A 324 14.29 14.20 -2.44
CA VAL A 324 14.44 14.96 -3.70
C VAL A 324 13.16 15.73 -3.98
N LEU A 325 13.23 17.06 -3.96
CA LEU A 325 12.12 17.93 -4.35
C LEU A 325 12.30 18.29 -5.84
N VAL A 326 11.22 18.22 -6.61
CA VAL A 326 11.22 18.50 -8.05
C VAL A 326 10.43 19.77 -8.34
N ASN A 327 10.95 20.60 -9.26
CA ASN A 327 10.46 21.93 -9.64
C ASN A 327 10.85 23.02 -8.63
N ARG A 328 11.97 23.68 -8.92
CA ARG A 328 12.53 24.75 -8.08
C ARG A 328 11.54 25.87 -7.82
N ALA A 329 10.94 26.43 -8.87
CA ALA A 329 10.00 27.54 -8.74
C ALA A 329 8.82 27.19 -7.81
N HIS A 330 8.30 25.97 -7.89
CA HIS A 330 7.22 25.53 -7.01
C HIS A 330 7.66 25.51 -5.54
N TRP A 331 8.82 24.95 -5.23
CA TRP A 331 9.28 24.76 -3.84
C TRP A 331 10.08 25.91 -3.24
N THR A 332 10.43 26.94 -4.02
CA THR A 332 11.11 28.15 -3.53
C THR A 332 10.26 29.41 -3.59
N GLU A 333 9.28 29.49 -4.49
CA GLU A 333 8.48 30.71 -4.70
C GLU A 333 7.01 30.48 -4.36
N LYS A 334 6.36 29.47 -4.95
CA LYS A 334 4.91 29.26 -4.79
C LYS A 334 4.54 28.69 -3.43
N LEU A 335 5.22 27.62 -3.02
CA LEU A 335 5.09 26.97 -1.72
C LEU A 335 6.52 26.77 -1.18
N PRO A 336 7.10 27.76 -0.49
CA PRO A 336 8.53 27.82 -0.17
C PRO A 336 8.95 26.81 0.93
N ALA A 337 8.72 25.52 0.71
CA ALA A 337 9.11 24.44 1.59
C ALA A 337 10.64 24.23 1.57
N TRP A 338 11.30 24.44 0.43
CA TRP A 338 12.75 24.21 0.30
C TRP A 338 13.60 25.11 1.21
N PRO A 339 13.39 26.44 1.28
CA PRO A 339 14.12 27.28 2.23
C PRO A 339 14.02 26.81 3.68
N LEU A 340 12.83 26.38 4.11
CA LEU A 340 12.60 25.86 5.47
C LEU A 340 13.27 24.50 5.68
N LEU A 341 13.11 23.56 4.73
CA LEU A 341 13.78 22.25 4.79
C LEU A 341 15.30 22.40 4.88
N ARG A 342 15.89 23.29 4.08
CA ARG A 342 17.33 23.57 4.11
C ARG A 342 17.77 24.18 5.45
N ALA A 343 16.97 25.07 6.03
CA ALA A 343 17.26 25.65 7.34
C ALA A 343 17.20 24.61 8.47
N LEU A 344 16.24 23.67 8.39
CA LEU A 344 16.16 22.54 9.33
C LEU A 344 17.33 21.57 9.14
N ALA A 345 17.79 21.37 7.92
CA ALA A 345 18.84 20.42 7.57
C ALA A 345 20.26 20.91 7.89
N ALA A 346 20.49 22.23 7.90
CA ALA A 346 21.82 22.83 8.08
C ALA A 346 22.57 22.27 9.30
N ASP A 347 23.85 21.96 9.12
CA ASP A 347 24.75 21.43 10.16
C ASP A 347 24.28 20.08 10.75
N ARG A 348 23.51 19.29 9.99
CA ARG A 348 22.99 17.97 10.41
C ARG A 348 23.26 16.89 9.36
N PRO A 349 23.26 15.60 9.75
CA PRO A 349 23.47 14.49 8.83
C PRO A 349 22.55 14.52 7.59
N MET A 350 21.30 14.98 7.75
CA MET A 350 20.33 15.11 6.65
C MET A 350 20.69 16.17 5.60
N GLU A 351 21.58 17.13 5.88
CA GLU A 351 21.97 18.19 4.93
C GLU A 351 22.49 17.60 3.62
N SER A 352 23.32 16.56 3.72
CA SER A 352 23.89 15.84 2.59
C SER A 352 22.88 14.92 1.87
N ARG A 353 21.65 14.81 2.39
CA ARG A 353 20.61 13.89 1.90
C ARG A 353 19.43 14.60 1.26
N ILE A 354 19.45 15.93 1.13
CA ILE A 354 18.40 16.68 0.44
C ILE A 354 18.87 17.23 -0.91
N ALA A 355 18.00 17.21 -1.92
CA ALA A 355 18.25 17.84 -3.22
C ALA A 355 17.00 18.55 -3.76
N LEU A 356 17.24 19.62 -4.53
CA LEU A 356 16.22 20.32 -5.30
C LEU A 356 16.63 20.37 -6.77
N VAL A 357 15.84 19.71 -7.62
CA VAL A 357 16.04 19.62 -9.07
C VAL A 357 14.96 20.40 -9.82
N ASP A 358 15.24 20.73 -11.07
CA ASP A 358 14.35 21.55 -11.88
C ASP A 358 13.32 20.69 -12.62
N THR A 359 13.71 19.48 -13.06
CA THR A 359 12.81 18.58 -13.81
C THR A 359 12.72 17.18 -13.23
N VAL A 360 11.69 16.45 -13.65
CA VAL A 360 11.41 15.08 -13.21
C VAL A 360 12.51 14.10 -13.69
N GLU A 361 13.09 14.35 -14.86
CA GLU A 361 14.16 13.55 -15.46
C GLU A 361 15.44 13.55 -14.63
N GLU A 362 15.70 14.63 -13.89
CA GLU A 362 16.86 14.77 -13.03
C GLU A 362 16.72 14.02 -11.71
N ALA A 363 15.48 13.70 -11.30
CA ALA A 363 15.17 13.23 -9.96
C ALA A 363 15.79 11.86 -9.63
N ALA A 364 15.70 10.89 -10.54
CA ALA A 364 16.31 9.56 -10.34
C ALA A 364 17.85 9.65 -10.21
N GLY A 365 18.47 10.49 -11.03
CA GLY A 365 19.92 10.74 -10.96
C GLY A 365 20.33 11.45 -9.66
N ALA A 366 19.51 12.40 -9.18
CA ALA A 366 19.74 13.04 -7.89
C ALA A 366 19.61 12.05 -6.73
N LEU A 367 18.56 11.21 -6.73
CA LEU A 367 18.37 10.17 -5.72
C LEU A 367 19.58 9.23 -5.64
N ALA A 368 20.06 8.75 -6.78
CA ALA A 368 21.22 7.87 -6.84
C ALA A 368 22.49 8.51 -6.25
N ARG A 369 22.74 9.80 -6.53
CA ARG A 369 23.88 10.56 -5.96
C ARG A 369 23.78 10.74 -4.46
N LEU A 370 22.58 10.77 -3.90
CA LEU A 370 22.35 10.91 -2.46
C LEU A 370 22.39 9.56 -1.73
N THR A 371 22.34 8.44 -2.43
CA THR A 371 22.34 7.10 -1.83
C THR A 371 23.73 6.46 -1.83
N GLY A 372 24.58 6.82 -2.80
CA GLY A 372 26.01 6.53 -2.79
C GLY A 372 26.76 7.42 -1.79
#